data_AF-A0AA46X1A9-F1
#
_entry.id   AF-A0AA46X1A9-F1
#
_cell.length_a   1.000
_cell.length_b   1.000
_cell.length_c   1.000
_cell.angle_alpha   90.00
_cell.angle_beta   90.00
_cell.angle_gamma   90.00
#
_symmetry.space_group_name_H-M   'P 1'
#
loop_
_entity.id
_entity.type
_entity.pdbx_description
1 polymer ?
#
loop_
_entity_poly.entity_id
_entity_poly.type
_entity_poly.pdbx_seq_one_letter_code
_entity_poly.pdbx_strand_id
1 'polypeptide(L)'
;MMEFDPLTSRIGCEVRGIELSGSVPPDAVAEIRKALVEHKVLFFRDQHHLTAGEHVAFGRLFGELEIHPFIGANRDHPELIVLNRSPGTESVRSLRACL
;
A
#
# COMPACT_ATOMS: atom_id res chain seq x y z
N MET A 1 12.29 8.01 12.55
CA MET A 1 11.08 7.94 13.39
C MET A 1 9.91 8.18 12.47
N MET A 2 8.87 7.35 12.57
CA MET A 2 7.68 7.50 11.72
C MET A 2 6.80 8.62 12.24
N GLU A 3 6.17 9.36 11.33
CA GLU A 3 5.21 10.43 11.62
C GLU A 3 3.87 10.09 10.99
N PHE A 4 2.78 10.41 11.70
CA PHE A 4 1.41 10.11 11.31
C PHE A 4 0.61 11.41 11.23
N ASP A 5 0.17 11.79 10.02
CA ASP A 5 -0.61 13.00 9.76
C ASP A 5 -2.05 12.63 9.35
N PRO A 6 -3.04 12.70 10.26
CA PRO A 6 -4.42 12.38 9.95
C PRO A 6 -5.00 13.30 8.86
N LEU A 7 -5.60 12.71 7.83
CA LEU A 7 -6.15 13.46 6.69
C LEU A 7 -7.58 13.96 6.94
N THR A 8 -8.35 13.23 7.74
CA THR A 8 -9.71 13.62 8.12
C THR A 8 -9.96 13.28 9.58
N SER A 9 -11.13 13.71 10.10
CA SER A 9 -11.53 13.42 11.47
C SER A 9 -11.89 11.96 11.75
N ARG A 10 -12.07 11.12 10.72
CA ARG A 10 -12.57 9.74 10.88
C ARG A 10 -11.69 8.67 10.25
N ILE A 11 -11.15 8.92 9.06
CA ILE A 11 -10.33 7.96 8.32
C ILE A 11 -9.21 8.65 7.55
N GLY A 12 -8.17 7.90 7.21
CA GLY A 12 -7.04 8.37 6.43
C GLY A 12 -5.94 8.98 7.27
N CYS A 13 -4.72 8.50 7.06
CA CYS A 13 -3.51 9.07 7.63
C CYS A 13 -2.37 8.98 6.61
N GLU A 14 -1.61 10.05 6.44
CA GLU A 14 -0.34 10.03 5.71
C GLU A 14 0.79 9.64 6.66
N VAL A 15 1.57 8.63 6.29
CA VAL A 15 2.69 8.10 7.07
C VAL A 15 4.00 8.52 6.41
N ARG A 16 4.89 9.13 7.20
CA ARG A 16 6.18 9.63 6.75
C ARG A 16 7.33 9.04 7.56
N GLY A 17 8.54 9.15 7.03
CA GLY A 17 9.75 8.68 7.72
C GLY A 17 9.99 7.17 7.63
N ILE A 18 9.39 6.50 6.64
CA ILE A 18 9.61 5.09 6.34
C ILE A 18 9.70 4.84 4.83
N GLU A 19 10.63 3.96 4.48
CA GLU A 19 10.79 3.39 3.15
C GLU A 19 10.18 1.98 3.15
N LEU A 20 9.23 1.72 2.27
CA LEU A 20 8.52 0.44 2.21
C LEU A 20 9.36 -0.63 1.52
N SER A 21 9.45 -1.80 2.13
CA SER A 21 10.18 -2.96 1.60
C SER A 21 9.72 -4.25 2.29
N GLY A 22 10.18 -5.39 1.80
CA GLY A 22 10.06 -6.67 2.51
C GLY A 22 10.89 -6.79 3.79
N SER A 23 11.76 -5.82 4.07
CA SER A 23 12.70 -5.82 5.19
C SER A 23 12.36 -4.83 6.30
N VAL A 24 11.15 -4.25 6.28
CA VAL A 24 10.67 -3.36 7.34
C VAL A 24 10.73 -4.08 8.70
N PRO A 25 11.35 -3.49 9.74
CA PRO A 25 11.47 -4.12 11.04
C PRO A 25 10.10 -4.48 11.66
N PRO A 26 9.98 -5.61 12.39
CA PRO A 26 8.71 -6.04 12.97
C PRO A 26 8.02 -4.99 13.84
N ASP A 27 8.79 -4.21 14.61
CA ASP A 27 8.24 -3.14 15.47
C ASP A 27 7.59 -2.03 14.63
N ALA A 28 8.20 -1.66 13.50
CA ALA A 28 7.64 -0.69 12.57
C ALA A 28 6.38 -1.24 11.88
N VAL A 29 6.37 -2.53 11.50
CA VAL A 29 5.17 -3.19 10.98
C VAL A 29 4.04 -3.18 12.01
N ALA A 30 4.33 -3.44 13.29
CA ALA A 30 3.34 -3.41 14.35
C ALA A 30 2.75 -2.00 14.54
N GLU A 31 3.58 -0.96 14.46
CA GLU A 31 3.14 0.43 14.52
C GLU A 31 2.24 0.80 13.33
N ILE A 32 2.65 0.42 12.11
CA ILE A 32 1.83 0.61 10.89
C ILE A 32 0.50 -0.14 11.02
N ARG A 33 0.49 -1.39 11.49
CA ARG A 33 -0.75 -2.17 11.71
C ARG A 33 -1.69 -1.48 12.69
N LYS A 34 -1.16 -0.94 13.79
CA LYS A 34 -1.96 -0.18 14.76
C LYS A 34 -2.58 1.06 14.11
N ALA A 35 -1.78 1.83 13.38
CA ALA A 35 -2.25 3.01 12.66
C ALA A 35 -3.30 2.66 11.59
N LEU A 36 -3.14 1.53 10.89
CA LEU A 36 -4.11 1.06 9.90
C LEU A 36 -5.45 0.72 10.55
N VAL A 37 -5.44 0.03 11.70
CA VAL A 37 -6.67 -0.28 12.44
C VAL A 37 -7.35 1.00 12.94
N GLU A 38 -6.60 2.01 13.36
CA GLU A 38 -7.12 3.28 13.84
C GLU A 38 -7.70 4.14 12.70
N HIS A 39 -6.88 4.40 11.67
CA HIS A 39 -7.19 5.35 10.60
C HIS A 39 -7.84 4.71 9.37
N LYS A 40 -7.99 3.38 9.34
CA LYS A 40 -8.65 2.57 8.30
C LYS A 40 -7.97 2.54 6.94
N VAL A 41 -7.24 3.59 6.58
CA VAL A 41 -6.46 3.68 5.35
C VAL A 41 -5.21 4.51 5.60
N LEU A 42 -4.07 4.03 5.11
CA LEU A 42 -2.78 4.70 5.21
C LEU A 42 -2.24 5.07 3.83
N PHE A 43 -1.59 6.22 3.76
CA PHE A 43 -0.94 6.72 2.56
C PHE A 43 0.56 6.86 2.79
N PHE A 44 1.36 6.23 1.93
CA PHE A 44 2.82 6.37 1.91
C PHE A 44 3.22 7.14 0.66
N ARG A 45 4.03 8.19 0.80
CA ARG A 45 4.46 9.06 -0.30
C ARG A 45 5.88 8.76 -0.72
N ASP A 46 6.20 9.17 -1.95
CA ASP A 46 7.56 9.19 -2.50
C ASP A 46 8.27 7.82 -2.52
N GLN A 47 7.48 6.74 -2.63
CA GLN A 47 7.98 5.35 -2.70
C GLN A 47 8.37 4.97 -4.14
N HIS A 48 9.24 5.76 -4.77
CA HIS A 48 9.63 5.57 -6.17
C HIS A 48 10.53 4.34 -6.41
N HIS A 49 11.16 3.83 -5.35
CA HIS A 49 12.03 2.65 -5.37
C HIS A 49 11.24 1.33 -5.36
N LEU A 50 9.93 1.36 -5.04
CA LEU A 50 9.12 0.15 -4.94
C LEU A 50 9.00 -0.54 -6.29
N THR A 51 9.62 -1.72 -6.38
CA THR A 51 9.38 -2.66 -7.47
C THR A 51 8.13 -3.50 -7.20
N ALA A 52 7.65 -4.23 -8.20
CA ALA A 52 6.57 -5.20 -8.03
C ALA A 52 6.91 -6.23 -6.92
N GLY A 53 8.13 -6.77 -6.93
CA GLY A 53 8.60 -7.71 -5.90
C GLY A 53 8.65 -7.11 -4.51
N GLU A 54 9.11 -5.86 -4.37
CA GLU A 54 9.12 -5.16 -3.07
C GLU A 54 7.71 -4.87 -2.56
N HIS A 55 6.80 -4.50 -3.44
CA HIS A 55 5.40 -4.28 -3.09
C HIS A 55 4.75 -5.56 -2.55
N VAL A 56 4.98 -6.70 -3.23
CA VAL A 56 4.57 -8.02 -2.77
C VAL A 56 5.19 -8.36 -1.42
N ALA A 57 6.51 -8.19 -1.29
CA ALA A 57 7.24 -8.55 -0.09
C ALA A 57 6.75 -7.75 1.13
N PHE A 58 6.49 -6.45 0.95
CA PHE A 58 5.89 -5.62 1.97
C PHE A 58 4.45 -6.06 2.33
N GLY A 59 3.62 -6.38 1.34
CA GLY A 59 2.27 -6.89 1.57
C GLY A 59 2.24 -8.16 2.43
N ARG A 60 3.22 -9.07 2.23
CA ARG A 60 3.35 -10.30 3.02
C ARG A 60 3.66 -10.08 4.50
N LEU A 61 4.16 -8.89 4.88
CA LEU A 61 4.32 -8.53 6.29
C LEU A 61 2.97 -8.36 7.01
N PHE A 62 1.88 -8.20 6.26
CA PHE A 62 0.52 -8.05 6.80
C PHE A 62 -0.25 -9.37 6.85
N GLY A 63 0.16 -10.38 6.08
CA GLY A 63 -0.44 -11.71 6.07
C GLY A 63 -0.26 -12.42 4.74
N GLU A 64 -0.99 -13.52 4.54
CA GLU A 64 -1.03 -14.19 3.24
C GLU A 64 -1.74 -13.30 2.20
N LEU A 65 -1.17 -13.24 1.00
CA LEU A 65 -1.73 -12.48 -0.11
C LEU A 65 -2.73 -13.35 -0.89
N GLU A 66 -3.90 -12.77 -1.18
CA GLU A 66 -4.93 -13.41 -1.97
C GLU A 66 -4.60 -13.32 -3.47
N ILE A 67 -4.89 -14.38 -4.22
CA ILE A 67 -4.72 -14.42 -5.67
C ILE A 67 -6.11 -14.42 -6.29
N HIS A 68 -6.50 -13.28 -6.84
CA HIS A 68 -7.84 -13.09 -7.36
C HIS A 68 -8.06 -13.92 -8.66
N PRO A 69 -9.06 -14.81 -8.71
CA PRO A 69 -9.20 -15.78 -9.81
C PRO A 69 -9.62 -15.18 -11.17
N PHE A 70 -10.22 -13.98 -11.18
CA PHE A 70 -10.82 -13.40 -12.40
C PHE A 70 -10.11 -12.16 -12.95
N ILE A 71 -9.16 -11.57 -12.21
CA ILE A 71 -8.46 -10.37 -12.66
C ILE A 71 -7.09 -10.84 -13.15
N GLY A 72 -6.71 -10.44 -14.36
CA GLY A 72 -5.47 -10.86 -15.00
C GLY A 72 -4.27 -10.69 -14.06
N ALA A 73 -3.75 -11.80 -13.58
CA ALA A 73 -2.63 -11.84 -12.65
C ALA A 73 -1.36 -11.36 -13.36
N ASN A 74 -0.50 -10.63 -12.65
CA ASN A 74 0.83 -10.33 -13.17
C ASN A 74 1.61 -11.64 -13.37
N ARG A 75 2.33 -11.76 -14.50
CA ARG A 75 3.05 -12.98 -14.89
C ARG A 75 4.11 -13.41 -13.89
N ASP A 76 4.80 -12.43 -13.29
CA ASP A 76 5.93 -12.68 -12.39
C ASP A 76 5.49 -12.69 -10.92
N HIS A 77 4.35 -12.06 -10.61
CA HIS A 77 3.80 -11.92 -9.27
C HIS A 77 2.28 -12.12 -9.29
N PRO A 78 1.77 -13.36 -9.21
CA PRO A 78 0.35 -13.65 -9.36
C PRO A 78 -0.59 -12.91 -8.40
N GLU A 79 -0.10 -12.56 -7.21
CA GLU A 79 -0.79 -11.76 -6.19
C GLU A 79 -0.96 -10.27 -6.58
N LEU A 80 -0.22 -9.78 -7.56
CA LEU A 80 -0.34 -8.40 -8.03
C LEU A 80 -1.40 -8.27 -9.11
N ILE A 81 -2.37 -7.40 -8.81
CA ILE A 81 -3.37 -6.94 -9.75
C ILE A 81 -2.93 -5.60 -10.36
N VAL A 82 -2.88 -5.55 -11.69
CA VAL A 82 -2.57 -4.30 -12.41
C VAL A 82 -3.86 -3.56 -12.74
N LEU A 83 -4.13 -2.49 -12.01
CA LEU A 83 -5.27 -1.60 -12.27
C LEU A 83 -4.89 -0.54 -13.31
N ASN A 84 -5.13 -0.83 -14.58
CA ASN A 84 -4.94 0.11 -15.67
C ASN A 84 -6.28 0.70 -16.12
N ARG A 85 -6.26 1.99 -16.44
CA ARG A 85 -7.41 2.71 -17.01
C ARG A 85 -7.18 2.98 -18.49
N SER A 86 -8.11 2.56 -19.35
CA SER A 86 -8.11 2.95 -20.76
C SER A 86 -8.41 4.46 -20.92
N PRO A 87 -7.75 5.17 -21.86
CA PRO A 87 -8.04 6.59 -22.08
C PRO A 87 -9.46 6.75 -22.64
N GLY A 88 -10.33 7.52 -21.97
CA GLY A 88 -11.70 7.80 -22.45
C GLY A 88 -12.77 7.97 -21.37
N THR A 89 -12.45 7.70 -20.11
CA THR A 89 -13.36 7.97 -18.99
C THR A 89 -12.83 9.21 -18.23
N GLU A 90 -13.68 10.11 -17.73
CA GLU A 90 -13.24 11.24 -16.90
C GLU A 90 -12.92 10.76 -15.48
N SER A 91 -11.75 11.09 -14.91
CA SER A 91 -11.51 10.87 -13.46
C SER A 91 -10.73 11.99 -12.82
N VAL A 92 -11.15 12.23 -11.59
CA VAL A 92 -10.41 12.75 -10.46
C VAL A 92 -9.00 12.13 -10.41
N ARG A 93 -7.99 12.99 -10.50
CA ARG A 93 -6.58 12.64 -10.37
C ARG A 93 -6.25 12.43 -8.89
N SER A 94 -6.07 11.18 -8.44
CA SER A 94 -5.14 10.76 -7.37
C SER A 94 -5.51 9.33 -6.91
N LEU A 95 -4.94 8.30 -7.53
CA LEU A 95 -4.85 6.98 -6.89
C LEU A 95 -3.54 6.96 -6.12
N ARG A 96 -3.65 7.19 -4.81
CA ARG A 96 -2.57 7.08 -3.83
C ARG A 96 -2.53 5.62 -3.39
N ALA A 97 -1.34 5.09 -3.13
CA ALA A 97 -1.23 3.76 -2.53
C ALA A 97 -2.03 3.77 -1.20
N CYS A 98 -3.08 2.95 -1.15
CA CYS A 98 -3.90 2.70 0.02
C CYS A 98 -3.51 1.32 0.55
N LEU A 99 -3.03 1.27 1.78
CA LEU A 99 -3.17 0.09 2.63
C LEU A 99 -4.38 0.30 3.54
#